data_AF-A9V7N3-F1
#
_entry.id   AF-A9V7N3-F1
#
_cell.length_a   1.000
_cell.length_b   1.000
_cell.length_c   1.000
_cell.angle_alpha   90.00
_cell.angle_beta   90.00
_cell.angle_gamma   90.00
#
_symmetry.space_group_name_H-M   'P 1'
#
loop_
_entity.id
_entity.type
_entity.pdbx_description
1 polymer ?
#
loop_
_entity_poly.entity_id
_entity_poly.type
_entity_poly.pdbx_seq_one_letter_code
_entity_poly.pdbx_strand_id
1 'polypeptide(L)'
;MPLIKARKSRPGAGTGAGAGAGRRLTKQQPVLRREIPCRLAVCAHDVCRRALAAGASSAVLHLRDGEGPLVVDAAAAVVYWELFYQYHQSWPALVVPQTAYRAVQQQGGRNDWRSLQDAVRDPRYNIVTFANEFHCDLADAAADDAQAATPDEARRRIVATAQWYAHHAQRPTAVLTTADEQLAYGDLPAAAGVALHTVEELVTSIFGEQAPAAILAQTLATRAETLRAGAADGLAANAHGYVPHLPEDELLTGVASGMFLRGRLHVQNCGRLAYVRDRFTQDDEVLLHQDIRIDGLAARNRAIHGDVVVIE
;
A
#
# COMPACT_ATOMS: atom_id res chain seq x y z
N MET A 1 4.17 -0.07 -22.42
CA MET A 1 2.99 -0.63 -21.73
C MET A 1 2.15 -1.39 -22.74
N PRO A 2 1.92 -2.71 -22.63
CA PRO A 2 0.93 -3.34 -23.48
C PRO A 2 -0.45 -3.25 -22.81
N LEU A 3 -1.38 -2.65 -23.56
CA LEU A 3 -2.81 -2.59 -23.27
C LEU A 3 -3.41 -3.99 -23.31
N ILE A 4 -4.10 -4.37 -22.23
CA ILE A 4 -4.88 -5.61 -22.16
C ILE A 4 -6.10 -5.45 -23.09
N LYS A 5 -6.07 -6.10 -24.26
CA LYS A 5 -7.29 -6.28 -25.08
C LYS A 5 -8.07 -7.47 -24.53
N ALA A 6 -9.16 -7.19 -23.82
CA ALA A 6 -10.15 -8.22 -23.47
C ALA A 6 -10.90 -8.65 -24.74
N ARG A 7 -10.71 -9.90 -25.17
CA ARG A 7 -11.46 -10.51 -26.27
C ARG A 7 -12.85 -10.90 -25.74
N LYS A 8 -13.89 -10.20 -26.18
CA LYS A 8 -15.29 -10.53 -25.88
C LYS A 8 -15.66 -11.82 -26.62
N SER A 9 -15.76 -12.95 -25.92
CA SER A 9 -16.48 -14.12 -26.42
C SER A 9 -17.99 -13.90 -26.25
N ARG A 10 -18.74 -13.96 -27.35
CA ARG A 10 -20.22 -13.94 -27.36
C ARG A 10 -20.76 -15.15 -26.57
N PRO A 11 -21.74 -15.00 -25.66
CA PRO A 11 -22.46 -16.15 -25.13
C PRO A 11 -23.57 -16.54 -26.11
N GLY A 12 -23.61 -17.82 -26.46
CA GLY A 12 -24.77 -18.47 -27.05
C GLY A 12 -25.90 -18.55 -26.03
N ALA A 13 -27.13 -18.48 -26.54
CA ALA A 13 -28.36 -18.53 -25.78
C ALA A 13 -28.48 -19.83 -24.97
N GLY A 14 -28.86 -19.70 -23.69
CA GLY A 14 -29.15 -20.81 -22.79
C GLY A 14 -29.73 -20.27 -21.48
N THR A 15 -31.02 -20.50 -21.30
CA THR A 15 -31.86 -20.15 -20.15
C THR A 15 -31.47 -20.88 -18.87
N GLY A 16 -31.58 -20.21 -17.71
CA GLY A 16 -31.80 -20.87 -16.42
C GLY A 16 -30.79 -20.56 -15.31
N ALA A 17 -31.29 -19.86 -14.27
CA ALA A 17 -30.88 -19.82 -12.86
C ALA A 17 -29.43 -20.14 -12.45
N GLY A 18 -28.79 -19.18 -11.76
CA GLY A 18 -27.58 -19.44 -10.99
C GLY A 18 -26.97 -18.19 -10.38
N ALA A 19 -26.94 -18.14 -9.05
CA ALA A 19 -26.30 -17.11 -8.23
C ALA A 19 -24.84 -16.81 -8.64
N GLY A 20 -24.42 -15.57 -8.39
CA GLY A 20 -23.07 -15.01 -8.53
C GLY A 20 -21.98 -15.98 -9.01
N ALA A 21 -21.86 -16.15 -10.33
CA ALA A 21 -20.80 -16.94 -10.93
C ALA A 21 -19.45 -16.25 -10.69
N GLY A 22 -18.76 -16.65 -9.62
CA GLY A 22 -17.36 -16.29 -9.36
C GLY A 22 -16.51 -16.71 -10.56
N ARG A 23 -16.10 -15.73 -11.36
CA ARG A 23 -15.17 -15.98 -12.46
C ARG A 23 -13.82 -16.31 -11.85
N ARG A 24 -13.44 -17.58 -11.93
CA ARG A 24 -12.10 -18.02 -11.54
C ARG A 24 -11.12 -17.41 -12.55
N LEU A 25 -10.46 -16.32 -12.15
CA LEU A 25 -9.36 -15.74 -12.91
C LEU A 25 -8.17 -16.68 -12.75
N THR A 26 -7.87 -17.47 -13.77
CA THR A 26 -6.64 -18.24 -13.81
C THR A 26 -5.48 -17.24 -13.91
N LYS A 27 -4.66 -17.14 -12.85
CA LYS A 27 -3.43 -16.34 -12.86
C LYS A 27 -2.59 -16.84 -14.03
N GLN A 28 -2.50 -16.06 -15.10
CA GLN A 28 -1.58 -16.40 -16.20
C GLN A 28 -0.17 -16.39 -15.62
N GLN A 29 0.60 -17.44 -15.90
CA GLN A 29 1.99 -17.50 -15.48
C GLN A 29 2.72 -16.26 -16.02
N PRO A 30 3.42 -15.49 -15.17
CA PRO A 30 4.15 -14.33 -15.62
C PRO A 30 5.26 -14.77 -16.59
N VAL A 31 5.38 -14.11 -17.74
CA VAL A 31 6.48 -14.33 -18.66
C VAL A 31 7.75 -13.78 -18.00
N LEU A 32 8.62 -14.68 -17.53
CA LEU A 32 9.90 -14.33 -16.95
C LEU A 32 10.88 -13.86 -18.04
N ARG A 33 11.72 -12.89 -17.70
CA ARG A 33 12.66 -12.22 -18.59
C ARG A 33 14.01 -12.10 -17.91
N ARG A 34 15.09 -12.35 -18.66
CA ARG A 34 16.47 -12.06 -18.25
C ARG A 34 16.93 -10.66 -18.63
N GLU A 35 16.22 -10.00 -19.55
CA GLU A 35 16.61 -8.73 -20.15
C GLU A 35 15.97 -7.52 -19.44
N ILE A 36 15.92 -7.53 -18.11
CA ILE A 36 15.39 -6.39 -17.35
C ILE A 36 16.57 -5.49 -16.95
N PRO A 37 16.64 -4.24 -17.45
CA PRO A 37 17.78 -3.39 -17.19
C PRO A 37 17.82 -2.90 -15.74
N CYS A 38 19.01 -2.86 -15.14
CA CYS A 38 19.23 -2.30 -13.80
C CYS A 38 19.03 -0.78 -13.72
N ARG A 39 19.09 -0.09 -14.87
CA ARG A 39 19.02 1.38 -15.01
C ARG A 39 20.10 2.17 -14.28
N LEU A 40 21.19 1.55 -13.87
CA LEU A 40 22.38 2.26 -13.38
C LEU A 40 23.11 2.92 -14.55
N ALA A 41 23.42 4.22 -14.43
CA ALA A 41 24.14 4.98 -15.47
C ALA A 41 25.51 4.37 -15.81
N VAL A 42 26.16 3.80 -14.79
CA VAL A 42 27.53 3.25 -14.87
C VAL A 42 27.57 1.75 -15.17
N CYS A 43 26.44 1.13 -15.50
CA CYS A 43 26.39 -0.31 -15.72
C CYS A 43 27.22 -0.74 -16.95
N ALA A 44 28.16 -1.67 -16.74
CA ALA A 44 28.98 -2.23 -17.81
C ALA A 44 28.28 -3.36 -18.60
N HIS A 45 27.19 -3.93 -18.07
CA HIS A 45 26.51 -5.06 -18.70
C HIS A 45 25.80 -4.64 -20.00
N ASP A 46 26.03 -5.43 -21.04
CA ASP A 46 25.59 -5.11 -22.40
C ASP A 46 24.07 -4.99 -22.54
N VAL A 47 23.32 -5.88 -21.87
CA VAL A 47 21.85 -5.86 -21.78
C VAL A 47 21.35 -4.52 -21.23
N CYS A 48 21.97 -4.04 -20.15
CA CYS A 48 21.60 -2.77 -19.51
C CYS A 48 21.95 -1.57 -20.39
N ARG A 49 23.15 -1.55 -21.00
CA ARG A 49 23.57 -0.47 -21.90
C ARG A 49 22.69 -0.35 -23.14
N ARG A 50 22.36 -1.49 -23.78
CA ARG A 50 21.45 -1.51 -24.94
C ARG A 50 20.06 -1.03 -24.59
N ALA A 51 19.53 -1.43 -23.43
CA ALA A 51 18.23 -0.98 -22.97
C ALA A 51 18.18 0.53 -22.66
N LEU A 52 19.27 1.10 -22.11
CA LEU A 52 19.40 2.54 -21.90
C LEU A 52 19.51 3.30 -23.24
N ALA A 53 20.30 2.78 -24.18
CA ALA A 53 20.48 3.38 -25.51
C ALA A 53 19.22 3.33 -26.37
N ALA A 54 18.36 2.32 -26.18
CA ALA A 54 17.08 2.19 -26.87
C ALA A 54 16.03 3.27 -26.49
N GLY A 55 16.39 4.22 -25.61
CA GLY A 55 15.73 5.52 -25.56
C GLY A 55 14.31 5.54 -25.01
N ALA A 56 13.95 4.61 -24.12
CA ALA A 56 12.62 4.58 -23.53
C ALA A 56 12.48 5.53 -22.31
N SER A 57 12.78 6.82 -22.43
CA SER A 57 12.36 7.91 -21.52
C SER A 57 12.30 7.56 -20.01
N SER A 58 13.21 6.72 -19.53
CA SER A 58 13.15 6.21 -18.16
C SER A 58 14.28 6.83 -17.36
N ALA A 59 13.95 7.30 -16.16
CA ALA A 59 14.94 7.75 -15.20
C ALA A 59 16.10 6.75 -15.10
N VAL A 60 17.31 7.28 -14.99
CA VAL A 60 18.55 6.52 -14.82
C VAL A 60 19.05 6.80 -13.41
N LEU A 61 19.55 5.77 -12.74
CA LEU A 61 20.15 5.92 -11.42
C LEU A 61 21.60 6.37 -11.53
N HIS A 62 21.90 7.46 -10.84
CA HIS A 62 23.24 7.97 -10.62
C HIS A 62 23.66 7.60 -9.19
N LEU A 63 24.71 6.78 -9.10
CA LEU A 63 25.31 6.40 -7.82
C LEU A 63 26.31 7.48 -7.38
N ARG A 64 26.40 7.69 -6.07
CA ARG A 64 27.48 8.48 -5.45
C ARG A 64 28.73 7.60 -5.31
N ASP A 65 29.89 8.23 -5.15
CA ASP A 65 31.15 7.50 -5.03
C ASP A 65 31.15 6.61 -3.79
N GLY A 66 31.40 5.31 -3.98
CA GLY A 66 31.47 4.33 -2.88
C GLY A 66 30.13 3.74 -2.46
N GLU A 67 29.01 4.39 -2.80
CA GLU A 67 27.67 3.97 -2.41
C GLU A 67 27.00 3.10 -3.50
N GLY A 68 26.23 2.09 -3.08
CA GLY A 68 25.29 1.41 -3.97
C GLY A 68 23.87 1.94 -3.81
N PRO A 69 22.93 1.41 -4.62
CA PRO A 69 21.54 1.81 -4.53
C PRO A 69 20.88 1.32 -3.23
N LEU A 70 19.78 1.94 -2.88
CA LEU A 70 18.91 1.50 -1.79
C LEU A 70 17.64 0.90 -2.40
N VAL A 71 17.28 -0.30 -1.95
CA VAL A 71 16.06 -1.00 -2.40
C VAL A 71 14.95 -0.72 -1.41
N VAL A 72 13.87 -0.10 -1.88
CA VAL A 72 12.75 0.29 -1.00
C VAL A 72 11.78 -0.89 -0.82
N ASP A 73 11.54 -1.28 0.42
CA ASP A 73 10.54 -2.26 0.81
C ASP A 73 9.11 -1.79 0.50
N ALA A 74 8.16 -2.73 0.39
CA ALA A 74 6.76 -2.43 0.11
C ALA A 74 6.10 -1.57 1.19
N ALA A 75 6.30 -1.88 2.47
CA ALA A 75 5.73 -1.10 3.57
C ALA A 75 6.37 0.28 3.66
N ALA A 76 7.70 0.36 3.50
CA ALA A 76 8.41 1.63 3.46
C ALA A 76 7.92 2.51 2.30
N ALA A 77 7.71 1.94 1.12
CA ALA A 77 7.17 2.66 -0.02
C ALA A 77 5.75 3.16 0.24
N VAL A 78 4.88 2.41 0.93
CA VAL A 78 3.52 2.86 1.24
C VAL A 78 3.50 3.96 2.30
N VAL A 79 4.32 3.85 3.34
CA VAL A 79 4.30 4.78 4.49
C VAL A 79 5.09 6.06 4.20
N TYR A 80 6.26 5.94 3.58
CA TYR A 80 7.25 7.02 3.49
C TYR A 80 7.37 7.62 2.08
N TRP A 81 6.44 7.35 1.17
CA TRP A 81 6.54 7.87 -0.20
C TRP A 81 6.68 9.39 -0.28
N GLU A 82 5.88 10.11 0.52
CA GLU A 82 5.93 11.58 0.59
C GLU A 82 7.33 12.08 0.95
N LEU A 83 7.99 11.42 1.90
CA LEU A 83 9.35 11.74 2.32
C LEU A 83 10.37 11.50 1.20
N PHE A 84 10.29 10.37 0.50
CA PHE A 84 11.18 10.08 -0.65
C PHE A 84 11.00 11.09 -1.77
N TYR A 85 9.74 11.47 -2.04
CA TYR A 85 9.40 12.42 -3.08
C TYR A 85 9.88 13.85 -2.76
N GLN A 86 9.61 14.34 -1.54
CA GLN A 86 9.93 15.71 -1.13
C GLN A 86 11.44 15.94 -0.99
N TYR A 87 12.18 14.95 -0.47
CA TYR A 87 13.62 15.06 -0.19
C TYR A 87 14.50 14.29 -1.19
N HIS A 88 14.00 14.05 -2.41
CA HIS A 88 14.65 13.23 -3.45
C HIS A 88 16.12 13.56 -3.73
N GLN A 89 16.55 14.83 -3.57
CA GLN A 89 17.93 15.25 -3.83
C GLN A 89 18.92 14.75 -2.77
N SER A 90 18.44 14.52 -1.55
CA SER A 90 19.26 14.12 -0.41
C SER A 90 19.44 12.61 -0.34
N TRP A 91 18.47 11.85 -0.84
CA TRP A 91 18.53 10.39 -0.87
C TRP A 91 19.64 9.88 -1.82
N PRO A 92 20.32 8.77 -1.47
CA PRO A 92 21.04 7.96 -2.43
C PRO A 92 20.11 7.44 -3.53
N ALA A 93 20.69 6.78 -4.53
CA ALA A 93 19.92 6.24 -5.65
C ALA A 93 18.89 5.19 -5.15
N LEU A 94 17.60 5.43 -5.39
CA LEU A 94 16.54 4.55 -4.90
C LEU A 94 16.00 3.62 -6.00
N VAL A 95 15.99 2.33 -5.71
CA VAL A 95 15.32 1.31 -6.52
C VAL A 95 13.99 0.99 -5.85
N VAL A 96 12.89 1.20 -6.57
CA VAL A 96 11.54 0.78 -6.17
C VAL A 96 11.22 -0.51 -6.92
N PRO A 97 11.27 -1.69 -6.27
CA PRO A 97 10.90 -2.94 -6.91
C PRO A 97 9.42 -2.93 -7.31
N GLN A 98 9.06 -3.78 -8.27
CA GLN A 98 7.70 -3.90 -8.77
C GLN A 98 6.70 -4.27 -7.68
N THR A 99 7.14 -5.05 -6.69
CA THR A 99 6.38 -5.38 -5.48
C THR A 99 6.02 -4.12 -4.69
N ALA A 100 6.99 -3.25 -4.39
CA ALA A 100 6.78 -1.98 -3.69
C ALA A 100 5.95 -0.99 -4.53
N TYR A 101 6.21 -0.91 -5.83
CA TYR A 101 5.44 -0.08 -6.76
C TYR A 101 3.94 -0.44 -6.76
N ARG A 102 3.62 -1.74 -6.72
CA ARG A 102 2.23 -2.21 -6.61
C ARG A 102 1.62 -1.97 -5.24
N ALA A 103 2.41 -2.08 -4.18
CA ALA A 103 1.93 -1.76 -2.84
C ALA A 103 1.44 -0.31 -2.76
N VAL A 104 2.21 0.65 -3.28
CA VAL A 104 1.78 2.07 -3.37
C VAL A 104 0.55 2.23 -4.25
N GLN A 105 0.45 1.50 -5.37
CA GLN A 105 -0.73 1.54 -6.23
C GLN A 105 -2.01 1.08 -5.52
N GLN A 106 -1.91 0.07 -4.66
CA GLN A 106 -3.05 -0.59 -4.02
C GLN A 106 -3.43 0.04 -2.68
N GLN A 107 -2.44 0.45 -1.89
CA GLN A 107 -2.59 0.86 -0.50
C GLN A 107 -2.25 2.34 -0.29
N GLY A 108 -1.46 2.94 -1.19
CA GLY A 108 -1.07 4.34 -1.12
C GLY A 108 -2.21 5.31 -1.45
N GLY A 109 -2.04 6.57 -1.06
CA GLY A 109 -2.97 7.63 -1.41
C GLY A 109 -2.94 7.94 -2.90
N ARG A 110 -4.02 8.56 -3.41
CA ARG A 110 -4.07 9.03 -4.82
C ARG A 110 -2.91 9.98 -5.16
N ASN A 111 -2.49 10.80 -4.21
CA ASN A 111 -1.37 11.72 -4.39
C ASN A 111 -0.04 10.96 -4.43
N ASP A 112 0.16 9.98 -3.55
CA ASP A 112 1.37 9.15 -3.51
C ASP A 112 1.55 8.37 -4.81
N TRP A 113 0.45 7.79 -5.32
CA TRP A 113 0.47 7.12 -6.60
C TRP A 113 0.87 8.05 -7.75
N ARG A 114 0.33 9.28 -7.79
CA ARG A 114 0.67 10.25 -8.83
C ARG A 114 2.13 10.71 -8.73
N SER A 115 2.59 11.06 -7.53
CA SER A 115 3.97 11.49 -7.31
C SER A 115 4.96 10.35 -7.58
N LEU A 116 4.60 9.09 -7.34
CA LEU A 116 5.37 7.92 -7.77
C LEU A 116 5.48 7.81 -9.29
N GLN A 117 4.37 8.00 -10.00
CA GLN A 117 4.40 8.01 -11.46
C GLN A 117 5.26 9.15 -12.01
N ASP A 118 5.24 10.32 -11.38
CA ASP A 118 6.04 11.47 -11.78
C ASP A 118 7.53 11.24 -11.50
N ALA A 119 7.88 10.79 -10.29
CA ALA A 119 9.26 10.52 -9.89
C ALA A 119 9.96 9.48 -10.78
N VAL A 120 9.24 8.44 -11.22
CA VAL A 120 9.81 7.38 -12.08
C VAL A 120 10.06 7.86 -13.52
N ARG A 121 9.37 8.92 -13.95
CA ARG A 121 9.52 9.51 -15.30
C ARG A 121 10.60 10.59 -15.33
N ASP A 122 10.81 11.29 -14.22
CA ASP A 122 11.72 12.41 -14.13
C ASP A 122 13.08 11.98 -13.55
N PRO A 123 14.18 12.06 -14.33
CA PRO A 123 15.50 11.64 -13.89
C PRO A 123 16.04 12.44 -12.70
N ARG A 124 15.51 13.64 -12.42
CA ARG A 124 15.95 14.48 -11.29
C ARG A 124 15.71 13.84 -9.93
N TYR A 125 14.76 12.91 -9.85
CA TYR A 125 14.42 12.24 -8.60
C TYR A 125 15.41 11.14 -8.22
N ASN A 126 16.27 10.69 -9.15
CA ASN A 126 17.19 9.56 -8.93
C ASN A 126 16.49 8.30 -8.36
N ILE A 127 15.25 8.06 -8.84
CA ILE A 127 14.40 6.94 -8.47
C ILE A 127 14.09 6.13 -9.74
N VAL A 128 14.21 4.81 -9.66
CA VAL A 128 13.79 3.91 -10.75
C VAL A 128 12.91 2.78 -10.27
N THR A 129 12.09 2.28 -11.17
CA THR A 129 11.35 1.04 -10.97
C THR A 129 12.12 -0.16 -11.52
N PHE A 130 12.12 -1.26 -10.77
CA PHE A 130 12.74 -2.51 -11.19
C PHE A 130 11.74 -3.66 -11.17
N ALA A 131 11.62 -4.36 -12.30
CA ALA A 131 10.62 -5.39 -12.54
C ALA A 131 10.98 -6.75 -11.92
N ASN A 132 11.24 -6.79 -10.60
CA ASN A 132 11.73 -7.97 -9.87
C ASN A 132 10.82 -9.21 -9.98
N GLU A 133 9.50 -9.04 -10.07
CA GLU A 133 8.57 -10.17 -10.25
C GLU A 133 8.68 -10.89 -11.60
N PHE A 134 9.25 -10.22 -12.61
CA PHE A 134 9.39 -10.75 -13.95
C PHE A 134 10.84 -11.13 -14.26
N HIS A 135 11.77 -10.98 -13.31
CA HIS A 135 13.17 -11.28 -13.52
C HIS A 135 13.43 -12.76 -13.27
N CYS A 136 14.00 -13.49 -14.25
CA CYS A 136 14.25 -14.94 -14.11
C CYS A 136 15.04 -15.26 -12.83
N ASP A 137 16.15 -14.56 -12.61
CA ASP A 137 17.05 -14.83 -11.47
C ASP A 137 16.42 -14.51 -10.09
N LEU A 138 15.29 -13.80 -10.07
CA LEU A 138 14.57 -13.41 -8.84
C LEU A 138 13.22 -14.12 -8.71
N ALA A 139 12.81 -14.86 -9.73
CA ALA A 139 11.57 -15.62 -9.73
C ALA A 139 11.70 -16.92 -8.93
N ASP A 140 12.88 -17.55 -9.01
CA ASP A 140 13.16 -18.84 -8.38
C ASP A 140 13.32 -18.74 -6.86
N ALA A 141 13.78 -17.59 -6.34
CA ALA A 141 13.91 -17.33 -4.89
C ALA A 141 12.58 -17.35 -4.11
N ALA A 142 11.46 -17.47 -4.82
CA ALA A 142 10.10 -17.38 -4.32
C ALA A 142 9.23 -18.61 -4.68
N ALA A 143 9.80 -19.62 -5.35
CA ALA A 143 9.05 -20.66 -6.04
C ALA A 143 8.64 -21.86 -5.17
N ASP A 144 9.05 -21.93 -3.90
CA ASP A 144 8.80 -23.13 -3.08
C ASP A 144 7.33 -23.31 -2.66
N ASP A 145 6.49 -22.26 -2.65
CA ASP A 145 5.08 -22.37 -2.29
C ASP A 145 4.16 -21.60 -3.26
N ALA A 146 3.57 -22.31 -4.21
CA ALA A 146 2.74 -21.79 -5.29
C ALA A 146 1.31 -21.36 -4.87
N GLN A 147 1.16 -20.68 -3.72
CA GLN A 147 -0.12 -20.13 -3.29
C GLN A 147 0.07 -18.68 -2.82
N ALA A 148 -0.66 -17.73 -3.43
CA ALA A 148 -0.73 -16.30 -3.11
C ALA A 148 0.50 -15.68 -2.42
N ALA A 149 1.26 -14.85 -3.14
CA ALA A 149 2.47 -14.19 -2.64
C ALA A 149 2.35 -13.77 -1.16
N THR A 150 2.93 -14.59 -0.28
CA THR A 150 2.89 -14.34 1.15
C THR A 150 3.74 -13.11 1.44
N PRO A 151 3.50 -12.41 2.56
CA PRO A 151 4.40 -11.34 3.01
C PRO A 151 5.87 -11.80 3.04
N ASP A 152 6.12 -13.06 3.42
CA ASP A 152 7.45 -13.65 3.43
C ASP A 152 8.06 -13.80 2.03
N GLU A 153 7.25 -14.22 1.03
CA GLU A 153 7.70 -14.29 -0.36
C GLU A 153 8.09 -12.90 -0.89
N ALA A 154 7.32 -11.87 -0.54
CA ALA A 154 7.62 -10.49 -0.91
C ALA A 154 8.95 -10.02 -0.31
N ARG A 155 9.19 -10.29 0.98
CA ARG A 155 10.47 -9.98 1.67
C ARG A 155 11.65 -10.70 1.02
N ARG A 156 11.55 -12.01 0.79
CA ARG A 156 12.60 -12.78 0.09
C ARG A 156 12.92 -12.20 -1.28
N ARG A 157 11.89 -11.80 -2.03
CA ARG A 157 12.06 -11.18 -3.36
C ARG A 157 12.73 -9.81 -3.29
N ILE A 158 12.44 -9.02 -2.25
CA ILE A 158 13.08 -7.72 -2.00
C ILE A 158 14.56 -7.91 -1.62
N VAL A 159 14.87 -8.83 -0.71
CA VAL A 159 16.26 -9.19 -0.36
C VAL A 159 17.02 -9.70 -1.59
N ALA A 160 16.42 -10.59 -2.37
CA ALA A 160 17.03 -11.10 -3.61
C ALA A 160 17.28 -9.97 -4.62
N THR A 161 16.39 -8.97 -4.69
CA THR A 161 16.59 -7.78 -5.53
C THR A 161 17.81 -6.98 -5.06
N ALA A 162 17.93 -6.74 -3.75
CA ALA A 162 19.07 -6.04 -3.18
C ALA A 162 20.38 -6.80 -3.37
N GLN A 163 20.37 -8.12 -3.17
CA GLN A 163 21.53 -8.99 -3.41
C GLN A 163 21.95 -8.96 -4.89
N TRP A 164 20.97 -9.00 -5.80
CA TRP A 164 21.23 -8.89 -7.23
C TRP A 164 21.86 -7.55 -7.59
N TYR A 165 21.35 -6.43 -7.06
CA TYR A 165 21.95 -5.11 -7.28
C TYR A 165 23.35 -5.01 -6.68
N ALA A 166 23.58 -5.58 -5.49
CA ALA A 166 24.90 -5.59 -4.87
C ALA A 166 25.93 -6.31 -5.76
N HIS A 167 25.58 -7.49 -6.25
CA HIS A 167 26.42 -8.28 -7.14
C HIS A 167 26.57 -7.61 -8.53
N HIS A 168 25.48 -7.13 -9.11
CA HIS A 168 25.48 -6.57 -10.45
C HIS A 168 26.23 -5.23 -10.55
N ALA A 169 26.11 -4.39 -9.51
CA ALA A 169 26.79 -3.10 -9.44
C ALA A 169 28.20 -3.21 -8.85
N GLN A 170 28.54 -4.32 -8.16
CA GLN A 170 29.75 -4.47 -7.36
C GLN A 170 29.87 -3.34 -6.31
N ARG A 171 28.74 -3.04 -5.65
CA ARG A 171 28.59 -1.95 -4.67
C ARG A 171 27.74 -2.43 -3.49
N PRO A 172 27.96 -1.92 -2.27
CA PRO A 172 27.11 -2.25 -1.13
C PRO A 172 25.67 -1.76 -1.38
N THR A 173 24.69 -2.65 -1.30
CA THR A 173 23.27 -2.34 -1.46
C THR A 173 22.55 -2.66 -0.16
N ALA A 174 21.58 -1.84 0.22
CA ALA A 174 20.77 -2.05 1.41
C ALA A 174 19.27 -2.04 1.09
N VAL A 175 18.48 -2.67 1.96
CA VAL A 175 17.02 -2.59 1.94
C VAL A 175 16.56 -1.52 2.93
N LEU A 176 15.66 -0.63 2.49
CA LEU A 176 14.97 0.33 3.34
C LEU A 176 13.60 -0.21 3.72
N THR A 177 13.36 -0.35 5.02
CA THR A 177 12.13 -0.90 5.58
C THR A 177 11.52 0.01 6.66
N THR A 178 10.31 -0.29 7.12
CA THR A 178 9.76 0.29 8.35
C THR A 178 10.30 -0.46 9.58
N ALA A 179 10.27 0.17 10.76
CA ALA A 179 10.64 -0.49 12.02
C ALA A 179 9.84 -1.79 12.27
N ASP A 180 8.52 -1.76 12.02
CA ASP A 180 7.66 -2.94 12.19
C ASP A 180 8.07 -4.13 11.31
N GLU A 181 8.40 -3.85 10.05
CA GLU A 181 8.78 -4.89 9.09
C GLU A 181 10.21 -5.40 9.33
N GLN A 182 11.09 -4.59 9.93
CA GLN A 182 12.47 -4.97 10.22
C GLN A 182 12.56 -6.26 11.04
N LEU A 183 11.69 -6.41 12.05
CA LEU A 183 11.59 -7.63 12.86
C LEU A 183 11.16 -8.84 12.02
N ALA A 184 10.27 -8.65 11.06
CA ALA A 184 9.76 -9.71 10.20
C ALA A 184 10.76 -10.17 9.12
N TYR A 185 11.78 -9.35 8.82
CA TYR A 185 12.90 -9.76 7.96
C TYR A 185 13.85 -10.75 8.65
N GLY A 186 13.99 -10.68 9.99
CA GLY A 186 14.94 -11.50 10.74
C GLY A 186 16.35 -11.46 10.13
N ASP A 187 16.98 -12.64 10.00
CA ASP A 187 18.34 -12.78 9.46
C ASP A 187 18.42 -12.84 7.93
N LEU A 188 17.29 -12.75 7.21
CA LEU A 188 17.25 -12.91 5.74
C LEU A 188 18.23 -11.98 5.01
N PRO A 189 18.29 -10.66 5.29
CA PRO A 189 19.21 -9.77 4.60
C PRO A 189 20.67 -10.07 4.93
N ALA A 190 20.98 -10.32 6.21
CA ALA A 190 22.32 -10.62 6.67
C ALA A 190 22.88 -11.90 6.02
N ALA A 191 22.06 -12.95 5.93
CA ALA A 191 22.42 -14.19 5.23
C ALA A 191 22.70 -13.99 3.73
N ALA A 192 22.08 -12.98 3.12
CA ALA A 192 22.32 -12.60 1.73
C ALA A 192 23.47 -11.59 1.53
N GLY A 193 24.13 -11.16 2.62
CA GLY A 193 25.15 -10.11 2.58
C GLY A 193 24.60 -8.72 2.27
N VAL A 194 23.32 -8.48 2.59
CA VAL A 194 22.60 -7.23 2.34
C VAL A 194 22.32 -6.53 3.67
N ALA A 195 22.60 -5.23 3.73
CA ALA A 195 22.26 -4.43 4.91
C ALA A 195 20.75 -4.12 4.94
N LEU A 196 20.18 -4.07 6.15
CA LEU A 196 18.80 -3.66 6.38
C LEU A 196 18.81 -2.41 7.25
N HIS A 197 18.14 -1.36 6.79
CA HIS A 197 17.99 -0.10 7.53
C HIS A 197 16.52 0.27 7.62
N THR A 198 16.13 0.85 8.75
CA THR A 198 14.84 1.53 8.81
C THR A 198 14.93 2.90 8.13
N VAL A 199 13.80 3.40 7.64
CA VAL A 199 13.75 4.75 7.08
C VAL A 199 14.12 5.77 8.15
N GLU A 200 13.70 5.55 9.38
CA GLU A 200 13.91 6.40 10.55
C GLU A 200 15.41 6.50 10.91
N GLU A 201 16.11 5.36 10.95
CA GLU A 201 17.57 5.29 11.14
C GLU A 201 18.29 6.09 10.06
N LEU A 202 17.93 5.85 8.79
CA LEU A 202 18.63 6.48 7.68
C LEU A 202 18.33 7.98 7.58
N VAL A 203 17.10 8.41 7.87
CA VAL A 203 16.73 9.83 7.93
C VAL A 203 17.52 10.54 9.02
N THR A 204 17.64 9.91 10.19
CA THR A 204 18.43 10.46 11.30
C THR A 204 19.89 10.59 10.90
N SER A 205 20.45 9.60 10.21
CA SER A 205 21.82 9.64 9.72
C SER A 205 22.06 10.69 8.63
N ILE A 206 21.12 10.91 7.71
CA ILE A 206 21.30 11.83 6.57
C ILE A 206 20.97 13.28 6.96
N PHE A 207 19.88 13.50 7.70
CA PHE A 207 19.34 14.83 7.95
C PHE A 207 19.54 15.32 9.39
N GLY A 208 19.78 14.41 10.34
CA GLY A 208 19.81 14.69 11.77
C GLY A 208 18.43 14.61 12.43
N GLU A 209 18.42 14.35 13.74
CA GLU A 209 17.20 14.04 14.52
C GLU A 209 16.15 15.15 14.52
N GLN A 210 16.57 16.41 14.46
CA GLN A 210 15.67 17.58 14.55
C GLN A 210 15.32 18.18 13.18
N ALA A 211 15.76 17.56 12.08
CA ALA A 211 15.47 18.08 10.77
C ALA A 211 13.97 17.92 10.42
N PRO A 212 13.41 18.80 9.57
CA PRO A 212 12.04 18.67 9.09
C PRO A 212 11.73 17.29 8.47
N ALA A 213 12.73 16.65 7.84
CA ALA A 213 12.61 15.30 7.30
C ALA A 213 12.40 14.24 8.39
N ALA A 214 13.09 14.35 9.54
CA ALA A 214 12.93 13.45 10.67
C ALA A 214 11.56 13.61 11.34
N ILE A 215 11.08 14.84 11.46
CA ILE A 215 9.73 15.15 11.97
C ILE A 215 8.65 14.58 11.04
N LEU A 216 8.83 14.72 9.71
CA LEU A 216 7.93 14.14 8.73
C LEU A 216 7.92 12.61 8.81
N ALA A 217 9.09 11.97 8.89
CA ALA A 217 9.20 10.52 9.06
C ALA A 217 8.42 10.04 10.29
N GLN A 218 8.62 10.66 11.46
CA GLN A 218 7.87 10.33 12.68
C GLN A 218 6.36 10.50 12.51
N THR A 219 5.94 11.60 11.88
CA THR A 219 4.51 11.87 11.63
C THR A 219 3.88 10.80 10.72
N LEU A 220 4.61 10.38 9.67
CA LEU A 220 4.16 9.32 8.76
C LEU A 220 4.11 7.95 9.47
N ALA A 221 5.08 7.65 10.33
CA ALA A 221 5.11 6.44 11.14
C ALA A 221 3.89 6.34 12.05
N THR A 222 3.64 7.38 12.87
CA THR A 222 2.48 7.44 13.77
C THR A 222 1.15 7.39 13.00
N ARG A 223 1.09 8.01 11.82
CA ARG A 223 -0.09 7.91 10.96
C ARG A 223 -0.31 6.48 10.48
N ALA A 224 0.74 5.76 10.10
CA ALA A 224 0.62 4.37 9.69
C ALA A 224 0.17 3.46 10.84
N GLU A 225 0.71 3.67 12.03
CA GLU A 225 0.31 2.97 13.26
C GLU A 225 -1.15 3.21 13.61
N THR A 226 -1.61 4.46 13.61
CA THR A 226 -3.00 4.80 13.92
C THR A 226 -4.00 4.22 12.91
N LEU A 227 -3.64 4.22 11.62
CA LEU A 227 -4.44 3.56 10.58
C LEU A 227 -4.48 2.04 10.77
N ARG A 228 -3.36 1.42 11.18
CA ARG A 228 -3.29 -0.02 11.46
C ARG A 228 -4.09 -0.40 12.71
N ALA A 229 -3.99 0.38 13.78
CA ALA A 229 -4.76 0.18 15.00
C ALA A 229 -6.27 0.32 14.72
N GLY A 230 -6.69 1.36 13.99
CA GLY A 230 -8.09 1.51 13.58
C GLY A 230 -8.58 0.42 12.62
N ALA A 231 -7.69 -0.17 11.80
CA ALA A 231 -8.02 -1.33 10.98
C ALA A 231 -8.12 -2.64 11.80
N ALA A 232 -7.33 -2.77 12.87
CA ALA A 232 -7.40 -3.89 13.81
C ALA A 232 -8.68 -3.85 14.64
N ASP A 233 -9.13 -2.67 15.08
CA ASP A 233 -10.45 -2.50 15.70
C ASP A 233 -11.59 -2.79 14.71
N GLY A 234 -11.32 -2.60 13.40
CA GLY A 234 -12.17 -3.01 12.29
C GLY A 234 -12.14 -4.51 11.96
N LEU A 235 -11.46 -5.39 12.73
CA LEU A 235 -11.42 -6.83 12.45
C LEU A 235 -12.78 -7.56 12.69
N ALA A 236 -13.76 -6.90 13.33
CA ALA A 236 -15.16 -7.35 13.34
C ALA A 236 -15.95 -6.86 12.10
N ALA A 237 -15.31 -6.10 11.22
CA ALA A 237 -15.89 -5.42 10.08
C ALA A 237 -15.43 -6.06 8.76
N ASN A 238 -16.24 -6.00 7.71
CA ASN A 238 -15.87 -6.51 6.39
C ASN A 238 -14.68 -5.75 5.78
N ALA A 239 -14.19 -6.17 4.61
CA ALA A 239 -13.05 -5.57 3.88
C ALA A 239 -13.13 -4.05 3.62
N HIS A 240 -14.25 -3.39 3.93
CA HIS A 240 -14.46 -1.95 3.85
C HIS A 240 -14.60 -1.26 5.22
N GLY A 241 -14.35 -1.97 6.32
CA GLY A 241 -14.47 -1.45 7.69
C GLY A 241 -15.91 -1.33 8.19
N TYR A 242 -16.90 -1.99 7.56
CA TYR A 242 -18.29 -1.99 8.03
C TYR A 242 -18.64 -3.23 8.86
N VAL A 243 -19.08 -3.02 10.10
CA VAL A 243 -19.57 -4.09 10.99
C VAL A 243 -20.90 -4.64 10.44
N PRO A 244 -21.12 -5.96 10.41
CA PRO A 244 -22.42 -6.52 10.02
C PRO A 244 -23.55 -5.98 10.90
N HIS A 245 -24.72 -5.75 10.30
CA HIS A 245 -25.89 -5.27 11.04
C HIS A 245 -26.42 -6.37 11.97
N LEU A 246 -26.83 -5.97 13.16
CA LEU A 246 -27.58 -6.83 14.09
C LEU A 246 -28.94 -7.22 13.49
N PRO A 247 -29.48 -8.39 13.84
CA PRO A 247 -30.83 -8.80 13.44
C PRO A 247 -31.89 -7.87 14.06
N GLU A 248 -33.03 -7.73 13.38
CA GLU A 248 -34.10 -6.81 13.76
C GLU A 248 -34.64 -7.07 15.18
N ASP A 249 -34.74 -8.34 15.58
CA ASP A 249 -35.24 -8.76 16.90
C ASP A 249 -34.36 -8.25 18.06
N GLU A 250 -33.03 -8.27 17.87
CA GLU A 250 -32.06 -7.76 18.85
C GLU A 250 -32.08 -6.23 18.91
N LEU A 251 -32.23 -5.55 17.76
CA LEU A 251 -32.36 -4.10 17.70
C LEU A 251 -33.61 -3.61 18.43
N LEU A 252 -34.76 -4.28 18.22
CA LEU A 252 -36.00 -3.91 18.88
C LEU A 252 -35.93 -4.16 20.40
N THR A 253 -35.32 -5.27 20.81
CA THR A 253 -35.13 -5.60 22.23
C THR A 253 -34.18 -4.60 22.91
N GLY A 254 -33.09 -4.23 22.24
CA GLY A 254 -32.12 -3.26 22.77
C GLY A 254 -32.65 -1.83 22.82
N VAL A 255 -33.52 -1.42 21.89
CA VAL A 255 -34.23 -0.14 21.98
C VAL A 255 -35.25 -0.16 23.12
N ALA A 256 -36.00 -1.26 23.28
CA ALA A 256 -36.99 -1.39 24.36
C ALA A 256 -36.33 -1.45 25.76
N SER A 257 -35.13 -2.00 25.86
CA SER A 257 -34.35 -2.03 27.11
C SER A 257 -33.56 -0.74 27.37
N GLY A 258 -33.55 0.21 26.43
CA GLY A 258 -32.77 1.44 26.52
C GLY A 258 -31.26 1.27 26.31
N MET A 259 -30.80 0.10 25.86
CA MET A 259 -29.40 -0.13 25.50
C MET A 259 -29.03 0.53 24.17
N PHE A 260 -30.00 0.67 23.27
CA PHE A 260 -29.79 1.33 21.98
C PHE A 260 -30.69 2.56 21.85
N LEU A 261 -30.17 3.57 21.15
CA LEU A 261 -30.93 4.77 20.80
C LEU A 261 -31.31 4.72 19.33
N ARG A 262 -32.59 4.96 19.04
CA ARG A 262 -33.09 5.06 17.66
C ARG A 262 -33.19 6.52 17.27
N GLY A 263 -32.68 6.88 16.10
CA GLY A 263 -32.77 8.27 15.61
C GLY A 263 -32.63 8.39 14.11
N ARG A 264 -32.74 9.62 13.62
CA ARG A 264 -32.59 9.93 12.19
C ARG A 264 -31.20 10.48 11.90
N LEU A 265 -30.52 9.90 10.90
CA LEU A 265 -29.18 10.29 10.53
C LEU A 265 -29.18 11.54 9.63
N HIS A 266 -28.48 12.57 10.08
CA HIS A 266 -28.19 13.78 9.32
C HIS A 266 -26.73 13.77 8.87
N VAL A 267 -26.50 13.94 7.57
CA VAL A 267 -25.16 13.95 6.99
C VAL A 267 -24.95 15.30 6.30
N GLN A 268 -23.89 15.99 6.68
CA GLN A 268 -23.51 17.30 6.15
C GLN A 268 -22.10 17.25 5.52
N ASN A 269 -21.74 18.30 4.77
CA ASN A 269 -20.42 18.48 4.17
C ASN A 269 -19.93 17.27 3.36
N CYS A 270 -20.73 16.82 2.38
CA CYS A 270 -20.37 15.74 1.45
C CYS A 270 -19.99 14.41 2.14
N GLY A 271 -20.57 14.11 3.30
CA GLY A 271 -20.34 12.84 4.00
C GLY A 271 -19.25 12.88 5.08
N ARG A 272 -18.67 14.05 5.37
CA ARG A 272 -17.62 14.21 6.39
C ARG A 272 -18.15 14.40 7.81
N LEU A 273 -19.34 14.98 7.97
CA LEU A 273 -19.95 15.20 9.27
C LEU A 273 -21.28 14.46 9.30
N ALA A 274 -21.46 13.56 10.25
CA ALA A 274 -22.71 12.85 10.47
C ALA A 274 -23.14 13.01 11.93
N TYR A 275 -24.43 13.19 12.17
CA TYR A 275 -25.00 13.25 13.51
C TYR A 275 -26.41 12.66 13.51
N VAL A 276 -26.81 12.08 14.62
CA VAL A 276 -28.14 11.50 14.82
C VAL A 276 -28.97 12.43 15.68
N ARG A 277 -30.18 12.73 15.21
CA ARG A 277 -31.21 13.42 15.99
C ARG A 277 -32.33 12.47 16.28
N ASP A 278 -32.71 12.37 17.55
CA ASP A 278 -33.97 11.74 17.90
C ASP A 278 -35.13 12.65 17.47
N ARG A 279 -36.07 12.08 16.72
CA ARG A 279 -37.33 12.73 16.35
C ARG A 279 -38.48 11.72 16.31
N PHE A 280 -38.49 10.77 17.23
CA PHE A 280 -39.60 9.84 17.36
C PHE A 280 -40.12 9.76 18.79
N THR A 281 -40.85 10.79 19.22
CA THR A 281 -42.24 10.65 19.71
C THR A 281 -42.82 12.00 20.09
N GLN A 282 -44.14 12.09 19.95
CA GLN A 282 -44.97 13.24 20.25
C GLN A 282 -45.40 13.28 21.72
N ASP A 283 -44.97 12.36 22.60
CA ASP A 283 -45.65 12.17 23.89
C ASP A 283 -44.81 11.68 25.09
N ASP A 284 -43.49 11.52 25.07
CA ASP A 284 -42.74 11.29 26.33
C ASP A 284 -41.32 11.87 26.32
N GLU A 285 -40.98 12.51 27.43
CA GLU A 285 -39.84 13.40 27.66
C GLU A 285 -38.47 12.69 27.71
N VAL A 286 -37.93 12.25 26.57
CA VAL A 286 -36.46 12.08 26.44
C VAL A 286 -35.97 12.76 25.17
N LEU A 287 -35.97 14.09 25.19
CA LEU A 287 -35.17 14.86 24.26
C LEU A 287 -33.71 14.58 24.57
N LEU A 288 -32.98 13.89 23.68
CA LEU A 288 -31.52 14.04 23.65
C LEU A 288 -31.24 15.55 23.55
N HIS A 289 -30.76 16.15 24.63
CA HIS A 289 -30.42 17.58 24.66
C HIS A 289 -29.23 17.91 23.75
N GLN A 290 -28.62 16.89 23.12
CA GLN A 290 -27.40 16.98 22.34
C GLN A 290 -27.45 16.06 21.11
N ASP A 291 -27.05 16.58 19.96
CA ASP A 291 -26.88 15.81 18.73
C ASP A 291 -25.71 14.82 18.92
N ILE A 292 -25.95 13.52 18.68
CA ILE A 292 -24.88 12.52 18.78
C ILE A 292 -24.09 12.52 17.48
N ARG A 293 -22.81 12.90 17.56
CA ARG A 293 -21.91 12.95 16.40
C ARG A 293 -21.36 11.56 16.08
N ILE A 294 -21.40 11.19 14.80
CA ILE A 294 -20.82 9.96 14.27
C ILE A 294 -19.58 10.33 13.45
N ASP A 295 -18.42 9.89 13.92
CA ASP A 295 -17.14 10.15 13.28
C ASP A 295 -16.70 8.98 12.39
N GLY A 296 -16.50 9.27 11.11
CA GLY A 296 -15.95 8.33 10.14
C GLY A 296 -17.00 7.53 9.34
N LEU A 297 -16.57 7.04 8.18
CA LEU A 297 -17.44 6.29 7.26
C LEU A 297 -17.78 4.90 7.81
N ALA A 298 -16.85 4.26 8.52
CA ALA A 298 -17.02 2.94 9.14
C ALA A 298 -18.13 2.96 10.21
N ALA A 299 -18.06 3.92 11.14
CA ALA A 299 -19.07 4.10 12.19
C ALA A 299 -20.46 4.48 11.63
N ARG A 300 -20.52 5.15 10.48
CA ARG A 300 -21.79 5.42 9.76
C ARG A 300 -22.44 4.13 9.23
N ASN A 301 -21.68 3.04 9.15
CA ASN A 301 -22.13 1.71 8.75
C ASN A 301 -23.12 1.70 7.57
N ARG A 302 -22.67 2.24 6.42
CA ARG A 302 -23.43 2.33 5.15
C ARG A 302 -24.71 3.18 5.17
N ALA A 303 -25.09 3.78 6.31
CA ALA A 303 -26.25 4.63 6.39
C ALA A 303 -26.07 5.92 5.56
N ILE A 304 -27.17 6.38 4.98
CA ILE A 304 -27.27 7.59 4.16
C ILE A 304 -28.11 8.67 4.86
N HIS A 305 -28.07 9.88 4.31
CA HIS A 305 -28.83 10.98 4.87
C HIS A 305 -30.34 10.69 4.88
N GLY A 306 -30.98 10.83 6.04
CA GLY A 306 -32.42 10.65 6.22
C GLY A 306 -32.83 9.27 6.71
N ASP A 307 -31.89 8.31 6.76
CA ASP A 307 -32.11 6.97 7.27
C ASP A 307 -32.46 6.99 8.76
N VAL A 308 -33.29 6.03 9.16
CA VAL A 308 -33.52 5.72 10.57
C VAL A 308 -32.48 4.70 10.98
N VAL A 309 -31.63 5.09 11.92
CA VAL A 309 -30.51 4.29 12.41
C VAL A 309 -30.72 3.99 13.89
N VAL A 310 -30.13 2.88 14.33
CA VAL A 310 -30.01 2.52 15.73
C VAL A 310 -28.54 2.63 16.08
N ILE A 311 -28.24 3.37 17.14
CA ILE A 311 -26.89 3.60 17.65
C ILE A 311 -26.76 2.94 19.03
N GLU A 312 -25.58 2.40 19.28
CA GLU A 312 -25.13 1.89 20.58
C GLU A 312 -24.35 2.98 21.33
#